data_AF-A0A953IW79-F1
#
_entry.id   AF-A0A953IW79-F1
#
_cell.length_a   1.000
_cell.length_b   1.000
_cell.length_c   1.000
_cell.angle_alpha   90.00
_cell.angle_beta   90.00
_cell.angle_gamma   90.00
#
_symmetry.space_group_name_H-M   'P 1'
#
loop_
_entity.id
_entity.type
_entity.pdbx_description
1 polymer ?
#
loop_
_entity_poly.entity_id
_entity_poly.type
_entity_poly.pdbx_seq_one_letter_code
_entity_poly.pdbx_strand_id
1 'polypeptide(L)' 'MQSKLNLELKSKLLERRGLIVPGAANALSARIIEDLGFEAVYVTGAGVSNTFFGVPDLGFIGVGDVVQHTAA' A
#
# COMPACT_ATOMS: atom_id res chain seq x y z
N MET A 1 10.29 -3.44 -13.80
CA MET A 1 9.97 -3.73 -12.38
C MET A 1 8.47 -3.70 -12.13
N GLN A 2 7.78 -2.57 -12.35
CA GLN A 2 6.30 -2.48 -12.20
C GLN A 2 5.50 -3.53 -12.99
N SER A 3 5.89 -3.81 -14.24
CA SER A 3 5.24 -4.86 -15.04
C SER A 3 5.32 -6.26 -14.42
N LYS A 4 6.40 -6.57 -13.69
CA LYS A 4 6.62 -7.85 -13.02
C LYS A 4 5.74 -7.97 -11.77
N LEU A 5 5.71 -6.94 -10.92
CA LEU A 5 4.87 -6.92 -9.71
C LEU A 5 3.37 -7.08 -10.05
N ASN A 6 2.90 -6.40 -11.10
CA ASN A 6 1.51 -6.52 -11.53
C ASN A 6 1.14 -7.95 -11.97
N LEU A 7 2.08 -8.66 -12.62
CA LEU A 7 1.88 -10.05 -13.01
C LEU A 7 1.88 -10.98 -11.79
N GLU A 8 2.76 -10.75 -10.82
CA GLU A 8 2.83 -11.52 -9.57
C GLU A 8 1.55 -11.36 -8.75
N LEU A 9 1.07 -10.12 -8.54
CA LEU A 9 -0.20 -9.87 -7.84
C LEU A 9 -1.38 -10.54 -8.55
N LYS A 10 -1.44 -10.45 -9.89
CA LYS A 10 -2.49 -11.12 -10.67
C LYS A 10 -2.45 -12.63 -10.50
N SER A 11 -1.26 -13.24 -10.50
CA SER A 11 -1.10 -14.67 -10.23
C SER A 11 -1.66 -15.05 -8.87
N LYS A 12 -1.34 -14.28 -7.81
CA LYS A 12 -1.84 -14.53 -6.45
C LYS A 12 -3.36 -14.44 -6.35
N LEU A 13 -3.97 -13.45 -7.01
CA LEU A 13 -5.43 -13.31 -7.05
C LEU A 13 -6.12 -14.48 -7.78
N LEU A 14 -5.48 -15.04 -8.81
CA LEU A 14 -6.02 -16.19 -9.57
C LEU A 14 -5.94 -17.51 -8.79
N GLU A 15 -5.12 -17.61 -7.74
CA GLU A 15 -5.08 -18.78 -6.85
C GLU A 15 -6.40 -18.97 -6.06
N ARG A 16 -7.28 -17.96 -6.03
CA ARG A 16 -8.58 -17.97 -5.33
C ARG A 16 -8.49 -18.35 -3.85
N ARG A 17 -7.33 -18.17 -3.24
CA ARG A 17 -7.13 -18.17 -1.79
C ARG A 17 -7.16 -16.74 -1.28
N GLY A 18 -7.72 -16.51 -0.10
CA GLY A 18 -7.67 -15.20 0.53
C GLY A 18 -6.22 -14.75 0.71
N LEU A 19 -5.89 -13.56 0.21
CA LEU A 19 -4.58 -12.95 0.35
C LEU A 19 -4.65 -11.88 1.44
N ILE A 20 -3.82 -12.00 2.48
CA ILE A 20 -3.73 -10.97 3.50
C ILE A 20 -2.85 -9.84 2.95
N VAL A 21 -3.40 -8.62 2.96
CA VAL A 21 -2.73 -7.41 2.46
C VAL A 21 -2.75 -6.35 3.56
N PRO A 22 -1.69 -6.25 4.38
CA PRO A 22 -1.62 -5.23 5.42
C PRO A 22 -1.52 -3.82 4.81
N GLY A 23 -2.01 -2.82 5.55
CA GLY A 23 -1.93 -1.42 5.13
C GLY A 23 -0.61 -0.79 5.56
N ALA A 24 0.17 -0.28 4.61
CA ALA A 24 1.35 0.53 4.88
C ALA A 24 1.01 2.02 4.84
N ALA A 25 1.30 2.71 5.94
CA ALA A 25 1.16 4.16 6.04
C ALA A 25 2.40 4.89 5.52
N ASN A 26 3.57 4.23 5.49
CA ASN A 26 4.84 4.75 4.99
C ASN A 26 5.80 3.63 4.57
N ALA A 27 6.94 3.98 3.98
CA ALA A 27 7.94 3.02 3.50
C ALA A 27 8.50 2.11 4.61
N LEU A 28 8.66 2.61 5.85
CA LEU A 28 9.13 1.81 6.97
C LEU A 28 8.12 0.70 7.31
N SER A 29 6.83 1.04 7.38
CA SER A 29 5.79 0.03 7.61
C SER A 29 5.74 -1.00 6.47
N ALA A 30 5.93 -0.58 5.21
CA ALA A 30 6.00 -1.50 4.08
C ALA A 30 7.18 -2.47 4.19
N ARG A 31 8.36 -1.98 4.62
CA ARG A 31 9.54 -2.83 4.86
C ARG A 31 9.28 -3.87 5.94
N ILE A 32 8.67 -3.46 7.06
CA ILE A 32 8.33 -4.40 8.14
C ILE A 32 7.32 -5.46 7.66
N ILE A 33 6.33 -5.07 6.86
CA ILE A 33 5.36 -6.01 6.27
C ILE A 33 6.07 -7.03 5.36
N GLU A 34 7.01 -6.57 4.54
CA GLU A 34 7.84 -7.46 3.71
C GLU A 34 8.70 -8.40 4.57
N ASP A 35 9.37 -7.89 5.61
CA ASP A 35 10.22 -8.68 6.51
C ASP A 35 9.43 -9.76 7.28
N LEU A 36 8.13 -9.52 7.53
CA LEU A 36 7.21 -10.50 8.11
C LEU A 36 6.71 -11.56 7.11
N GLY A 37 7.09 -11.46 5.84
CA GLY A 37 6.78 -12.45 4.81
C GLY A 37 5.41 -12.29 4.13
N PHE A 38 4.78 -11.12 4.24
CA PHE A 38 3.53 -10.87 3.51
C PHE A 38 3.82 -10.73 2.00
N GLU A 39 2.99 -11.37 1.19
CA GLU A 39 3.16 -11.42 -0.27
C GLU A 39 2.67 -10.14 -0.98
N ALA A 40 1.97 -9.25 -0.27
CA ALA A 40 1.46 -7.98 -0.79
C ALA A 40 1.22 -6.96 0.32
N VAL A 41 1.22 -5.69 -0.05
CA VAL A 41 0.88 -4.54 0.80
C VAL A 41 -0.05 -3.59 0.05
N TYR A 42 -0.88 -2.83 0.75
CA TYR A 42 -1.64 -1.74 0.15
C TYR A 42 -1.28 -0.41 0.82
N VAL A 43 -1.32 0.67 0.05
CA VAL A 43 -1.14 2.03 0.57
C VAL A 43 -2.45 2.44 1.21
N THR A 44 -2.44 2.65 2.53
CA THR A 44 -3.68 2.98 3.25
C THR A 44 -4.03 4.46 3.14
N GLY A 45 -5.19 4.78 2.56
CA GLY A 45 -5.69 6.16 2.44
C GLY A 45 -5.79 6.84 3.80
N ALA A 46 -6.49 6.22 4.75
CA ALA A 46 -6.56 6.69 6.13
C ALA A 46 -5.17 6.79 6.77
N GLY A 47 -4.29 5.79 6.59
CA GLY A 47 -2.94 5.87 7.15
C GLY A 47 -2.15 7.07 6.61
N VAL A 48 -2.24 7.37 5.32
CA VAL A 48 -1.61 8.55 4.72
C VAL A 48 -2.26 9.84 5.26
N SER A 49 -3.59 9.95 5.20
CA SER A 49 -4.35 11.11 5.71
C SER A 49 -4.01 11.41 7.18
N ASN A 50 -4.08 10.40 8.05
CA ASN A 50 -3.91 10.56 9.49
C ASN A 50 -2.45 10.72 9.91
N THR A 51 -1.52 9.93 9.36
CA THR A 51 -0.15 9.86 9.88
C THR A 51 0.82 10.80 9.17
N PHE A 52 0.59 11.11 7.88
CA PHE A 52 1.46 12.00 7.11
C PHE A 52 0.90 13.42 7.03
N PHE A 53 -0.39 13.57 6.73
CA PHE A 53 -1.03 14.88 6.59
C PHE A 53 -1.69 15.40 7.88
N GLY A 54 -1.90 14.53 8.88
CA GLY A 54 -2.52 14.92 10.15
C GLY A 54 -3.99 15.32 10.02
N VAL A 55 -4.68 14.87 8.97
CA VAL A 55 -6.10 15.17 8.68
C VAL A 55 -6.94 13.89 8.77
N PRO A 56 -8.25 13.99 9.09
CA PRO A 56 -9.12 12.83 9.04
C PRO A 56 -9.37 12.38 7.59
N ASP A 57 -9.70 11.10 7.39
CA ASP A 57 -9.97 10.52 6.08
C ASP A 57 -11.35 10.92 5.55
N LEU A 58 -11.49 12.19 5.16
CA LEU A 58 -12.73 12.81 4.64
C LEU A 58 -12.55 13.35 3.20
N GLY A 59 -11.56 12.82 2.47
CA GLY A 59 -11.29 13.22 1.09
C GLY A 59 -10.52 14.54 0.92
N PHE A 60 -9.71 14.92 1.93
CA PHE A 60 -8.86 16.12 1.85
C PHE A 60 -7.62 15.94 0.95
N ILE A 61 -7.09 14.72 0.86
CA ILE A 61 -5.91 14.42 0.04
C ILE A 61 -6.32 14.00 -1.37
N GLY A 62 -5.55 14.42 -2.36
CA GLY A 62 -5.78 14.12 -3.77
C GLY A 62 -4.87 13.02 -4.31
N VAL A 63 -5.05 12.68 -5.59
CA VAL A 63 -4.21 11.68 -6.27
C VAL A 63 -2.73 12.11 -6.32
N GLY A 64 -2.45 13.41 -6.44
CA GLY A 64 -1.08 13.94 -6.45
C GLY A 64 -0.35 13.66 -5.14
N ASP A 65 -1.04 13.81 -4.01
CA ASP A 65 -0.51 13.53 -2.68
C ASP A 65 -0.14 12.05 -2.53
N VAL A 66 -1.04 11.15 -2.96
CA VAL A 66 -0.79 9.70 -2.94
C VAL A 66 0.36 9.32 -3.86
N VAL A 67 0.41 9.86 -5.07
CA VAL A 67 1.52 9.62 -6.00
C VAL A 67 2.84 10.04 -5.38
N GLN A 68 2.92 11.26 -4.84
CA GLN A 68 4.13 11.76 -4.20
C GLN A 68 4.53 10.90 -3.01
N HIS A 69 3.58 10.51 -2.16
CA HIS A 69 3.82 9.65 -0.99
C HIS A 69 4.37 8.27 -1.35
N THR A 70 3.92 7.71 -2.48
CA THR A 70 4.36 6.38 -2.95
C THR A 70 5.64 6.38 -3.78
N ALA A 71 6.05 7.55 -4.29
CA ALA A 71 7.23 7.68 -5.13
C ALA A 71 8.49 8.10 -4.36
N ALA A 72 8.33 8.65 -3.15
CA ALA A 72 9.42 9.04 -2.25
C ALA A 72 10.12 7.83 -1.63
#